data_AF-A0ABD6Q1V5-F1
#
_entry.id   AF-A0ABD6Q1V5-F1
#
_cell.length_a   1.000
_cell.length_b   1.000
_cell.length_c   1.000
_cell.angle_alpha   90.00
_cell.angle_beta   90.00
_cell.angle_gamma   90.00
#
_symmetry.space_group_name_H-M   'P 1'
#
loop_
_entity.id
_entity.type
_entity.pdbx_description
1 polymer ?
#
loop_
_entity_poly.entity_id
_entity_poly.type
_entity_poly.pdbx_seq_one_letter_code
_entity_poly.pdbx_strand_id
1 'polypeptide(L)'
;MGQSAIQAAMNLHDHWGVPYSQMELTPMIGGNDVAGETFTPADADTTAAFVKQNGLVGVHFWSFDRDVDCPPGAASSTCNSISGVGTLGYTNRFASDLAPGR
;
A
#
# COMPACT_ATOMS: atom_id res chain seq x y z
N MET A 1 -3.68 5.49 5.27
CA MET A 1 -3.82 5.94 3.85
C MET A 1 -4.37 4.86 2.90
N GLY A 2 -4.66 3.64 3.36
CA GLY A 2 -5.18 2.55 2.53
C GLY A 2 -6.58 2.82 1.98
N GLN A 3 -7.45 3.46 2.76
CA GLN A 3 -8.77 3.86 2.29
C GLN A 3 -8.71 4.86 1.13
N SER A 4 -7.72 5.76 1.11
CA SER A 4 -7.52 6.69 0.00
C SER A 4 -7.17 5.96 -1.29
N ALA A 5 -6.30 4.95 -1.21
CA ALA A 5 -5.96 4.10 -2.37
C ALA A 5 -7.19 3.31 -2.88
N ILE A 6 -7.97 2.74 -1.97
CA ILE A 6 -9.22 2.04 -2.31
C ILE A 6 -10.22 2.98 -2.97
N GLN A 7 -10.41 4.18 -2.41
CA GLN A 7 -11.34 5.17 -2.96
C GLN A 7 -10.92 5.61 -4.37
N ALA A 8 -9.62 5.74 -4.64
CA ALA A 8 -9.13 6.04 -5.98
C ALA A 8 -9.51 4.91 -6.97
N ALA A 9 -9.41 3.65 -6.55
CA ALA A 9 -9.82 2.49 -7.34
C ALA A 9 -11.33 2.56 -7.67
N MET A 10 -12.15 2.78 -6.64
CA MET A 10 -13.60 2.87 -6.78
C MET A 10 -14.00 4.03 -7.70
N ASN A 11 -13.39 5.20 -7.53
CA ASN A 11 -13.69 6.36 -8.37
C ASN A 11 -13.36 6.11 -9.85
N LEU A 12 -12.23 5.46 -10.15
CA LEU A 12 -11.87 5.11 -11.52
C LEU A 12 -12.86 4.11 -12.13
N HIS A 13 -13.25 3.10 -11.35
CA HIS A 13 -14.26 2.12 -11.75
C HIS A 13 -15.63 2.77 -11.99
N ASP A 14 -16.14 3.52 -11.01
CA ASP A 14 -17.49 4.09 -11.00
C ASP A 14 -17.65 5.19 -12.05
N HIS A 15 -16.62 6.04 -12.25
CA HIS A 15 -16.71 7.16 -13.17
C HIS A 15 -16.46 6.77 -14.62
N TRP A 16 -15.47 5.89 -14.86
CA TRP A 16 -14.99 5.56 -16.21
C TRP A 16 -15.29 4.13 -16.66
N GLY A 17 -15.85 3.30 -15.78
CA GLY A 17 -16.18 1.91 -16.10
C GLY A 17 -14.94 1.01 -16.28
N VAL A 18 -13.76 1.43 -15.81
CA VAL A 18 -12.55 0.61 -15.90
C VAL A 18 -12.75 -0.62 -15.01
N PRO A 19 -12.65 -1.85 -15.55
CA PRO A 19 -12.83 -3.05 -14.75
C PRO A 19 -11.70 -3.17 -13.70
N TYR A 20 -12.04 -3.59 -12.48
CA TYR A 20 -11.03 -3.86 -11.45
C TYR A 20 -9.96 -4.85 -11.90
N SER A 21 -10.32 -5.83 -12.73
CA SER A 21 -9.39 -6.79 -13.34
C SER A 21 -8.37 -6.19 -14.32
N GLN A 22 -8.37 -4.88 -14.50
CA GLN A 22 -7.38 -4.12 -15.28
C GLN A 22 -6.64 -3.09 -14.41
N MET A 23 -6.77 -3.17 -13.08
CA MET A 23 -6.27 -2.17 -12.14
C MET A 23 -5.34 -2.77 -11.09
N GLU A 24 -4.32 -1.99 -10.74
CA GLU A 24 -3.42 -2.24 -9.60
C GLU A 24 -3.39 -1.01 -8.69
N LEU A 25 -3.07 -1.22 -7.42
CA LEU A 25 -2.88 -0.14 -6.45
C LEU A 25 -1.40 0.03 -6.12
N THR A 26 -0.92 1.28 -6.15
CA THR A 26 0.48 1.62 -5.83
C THR A 26 0.55 2.67 -4.70
N PRO A 27 0.34 2.29 -3.44
CA PRO A 27 0.58 3.18 -2.31
C PRO A 27 2.07 3.49 -2.10
N MET A 28 2.36 4.63 -1.48
CA MET A 28 3.65 4.92 -0.87
C MET A 28 3.60 4.45 0.60
N ILE A 29 4.51 3.55 1.00
CA ILE A 29 4.50 2.94 2.34
C ILE A 29 4.99 3.92 3.42
N GLY A 30 4.61 3.77 4.68
CA GLY A 30 5.11 4.66 5.74
C GLY A 30 4.66 6.12 5.58
N GLY A 31 5.51 7.08 5.94
CA GLY A 31 5.22 8.51 5.84
C GLY A 31 5.29 9.01 4.39
N ASN A 32 4.24 9.71 3.95
CA ASN A 32 4.14 10.31 2.62
C ASN A 32 4.65 11.75 2.58
N ASP A 33 4.70 12.32 1.37
CA ASP A 33 5.20 13.68 1.12
C ASP A 33 4.40 14.77 1.86
N VAL A 34 3.10 14.53 2.10
CA VAL A 34 2.25 15.41 2.90
C VAL A 34 2.36 15.02 4.37
N ALA A 35 2.79 15.98 5.20
CA ALA A 35 2.95 15.76 6.63
C ALA A 35 1.65 15.26 7.29
N GLY A 36 1.74 14.16 8.04
CA GLY A 36 0.60 13.52 8.70
C GLY A 36 -0.10 12.45 7.84
N GLU A 37 0.19 12.37 6.54
CA GLU A 37 -0.27 11.25 5.72
C GLU A 37 0.65 10.05 5.91
N THR A 38 0.09 8.93 6.34
CA THR A 38 0.85 7.71 6.60
C THR A 38 0.10 6.49 6.09
N PHE A 39 0.81 5.63 5.37
CA PHE A 39 0.40 4.29 5.01
C PHE A 39 0.99 3.30 6.02
N THR A 40 0.21 2.94 7.03
CA THR A 40 0.60 2.02 8.10
C THR A 40 0.64 0.57 7.61
N PRO A 41 1.25 -0.37 8.37
CA PRO A 41 1.10 -1.78 8.06
C PRO A 41 -0.37 -2.21 7.94
N ALA A 42 -1.27 -1.73 8.81
CA ALA A 42 -2.69 -2.07 8.76
C ALA A 42 -3.39 -1.60 7.47
N ASP A 43 -2.93 -0.49 6.89
CA ASP A 43 -3.37 -0.07 5.56
C ASP A 43 -2.96 -1.09 4.48
N ALA A 44 -1.80 -1.74 4.62
CA ALA A 44 -1.36 -2.79 3.70
C ALA A 44 -2.35 -3.98 3.68
N ASP A 45 -2.78 -4.46 4.86
CA ASP A 45 -3.79 -5.53 4.95
C ASP A 45 -5.09 -5.10 4.29
N THR A 46 -5.52 -3.88 4.59
CA THR A 46 -6.80 -3.34 4.11
C THR A 46 -6.79 -3.23 2.59
N THR A 47 -5.69 -2.73 2.01
CA THR A 47 -5.49 -2.67 0.57
C THR A 47 -5.41 -4.06 -0.06
N ALA A 48 -4.66 -5.00 0.52
CA ALA A 48 -4.55 -6.36 0.03
C ALA A 48 -5.89 -7.11 0.05
N ALA A 49 -6.69 -6.93 1.11
CA ALA A 49 -8.03 -7.48 1.22
C ALA A 49 -8.95 -6.94 0.13
N PHE A 50 -8.94 -5.62 -0.12
CA PHE A 50 -9.71 -5.02 -1.20
C PHE A 50 -9.31 -5.56 -2.58
N VAL A 51 -8.01 -5.66 -2.85
CA VAL A 51 -7.45 -6.18 -4.11
C VAL A 51 -7.95 -7.60 -4.38
N LYS A 52 -7.86 -8.49 -3.38
CA LYS A 52 -8.37 -9.85 -3.47
C LYS A 52 -9.88 -9.91 -3.64
N GLN A 53 -10.62 -9.16 -2.83
CA GLN A 53 -12.07 -9.20 -2.82
C GLN A 53 -12.68 -8.73 -4.16
N ASN A 54 -12.04 -7.77 -4.83
CA ASN A 54 -12.54 -7.16 -6.06
C ASN A 54 -11.84 -7.67 -7.33
N GLY A 55 -10.90 -8.61 -7.20
CA GLY A 55 -10.21 -9.21 -8.34
C GLY A 55 -9.31 -8.22 -9.09
N LEU A 56 -8.68 -7.29 -8.37
CA LEU A 56 -7.63 -6.44 -8.94
C LEU A 56 -6.41 -7.30 -9.30
N VAL A 57 -5.65 -6.87 -10.30
CA VAL A 57 -4.52 -7.66 -10.83
C VAL A 57 -3.30 -7.65 -9.92
N GLY A 58 -3.20 -6.71 -8.97
CA GLY A 58 -2.12 -6.71 -8.01
C GLY A 58 -1.92 -5.41 -7.24
N VAL A 59 -0.76 -5.35 -6.59
CA VAL A 59 -0.24 -4.16 -5.91
C VAL A 59 1.22 -3.94 -6.31
N HIS A 60 1.60 -2.68 -6.40
CA HIS A 60 2.98 -2.23 -6.26
C HIS A 60 3.08 -1.35 -5.03
N PHE A 61 4.28 -0.94 -4.63
CA PHE A 61 4.41 0.13 -3.66
C PHE A 61 5.68 0.94 -3.90
N TRP A 62 5.65 2.20 -3.47
CA TRP A 62 6.82 3.06 -3.43
C TRP A 62 7.42 3.06 -2.02
N SER A 63 8.60 2.51 -1.79
CA SER A 63 9.46 1.71 -2.69
C SER A 63 10.18 0.65 -1.86
N PHE A 64 10.88 -0.28 -2.52
CA PHE A 64 11.65 -1.32 -1.84
C PHE A 64 12.68 -0.74 -0.87
N ASP A 65 13.45 0.27 -1.29
CA ASP A 65 14.46 0.93 -0.43
C ASP A 65 13.83 1.66 0.77
N ARG A 66 12.54 1.99 0.71
CA ARG A 66 11.80 2.60 1.83
C ARG A 66 11.30 1.57 2.84
N ASP A 67 11.37 0.27 2.54
CA ASP A 67 10.86 -0.80 3.40
C ASP A 67 11.87 -1.19 4.50
N VAL A 68 12.30 -0.19 5.25
CA VAL A 68 13.20 -0.29 6.39
C VAL A 68 12.92 0.85 7.36
N ASP A 69 13.10 0.58 8.65
CA ASP A 69 12.84 1.56 9.70
C ASP A 69 13.86 2.71 9.71
N CYS A 70 13.35 3.88 10.07
CA CYS A 70 14.13 5.02 10.51
C CYS A 70 13.28 5.86 11.47
N PRO A 71 13.87 6.83 12.19
CA PRO A 71 13.11 7.69 13.08
C PRO A 71 11.92 8.37 12.38
N PRO A 72 10.78 8.57 13.07
CA PRO A 72 9.65 9.29 12.50
C PRO A 72 10.05 10.67 11.99
N GLY A 73 9.61 11.03 10.78
CA GLY A 73 10.03 12.27 10.14
C GLY A 73 9.37 12.51 8.78
N ALA A 74 9.92 13.46 8.03
CA ALA A 74 9.51 13.71 6.64
C ALA A 74 9.79 12.49 5.76
N ALA A 75 9.08 12.39 4.63
CA ALA A 75 9.28 11.32 3.66
C ALA A 75 10.76 11.20 3.25
N SER A 76 11.26 9.97 3.28
CA SER A 76 12.61 9.60 2.87
C SER A 76 12.55 8.67 1.67
N SER A 77 13.55 8.73 0.78
CA SER A 77 13.71 7.76 -0.32
C SER A 77 14.30 6.43 0.13
N THR A 78 14.84 6.33 1.35
CA THR A 78 15.60 5.17 1.84
C THR A 78 15.05 4.57 3.13
N CYS A 79 13.89 5.03 3.62
CA CYS A 79 13.24 4.44 4.80
C CYS A 79 11.76 4.86 4.95
N ASN A 80 11.03 4.15 5.80
CA ASN A 80 9.58 4.30 5.96
C ASN A 80 9.15 5.53 6.76
N SER A 81 10.07 6.18 7.48
CA SER A 81 9.82 7.41 8.25
C SER A 81 8.73 7.30 9.32
N ILE A 82 8.43 6.08 9.80
CA ILE A 82 7.46 5.83 10.88
C ILE A 82 7.99 4.92 11.99
N SER A 83 9.08 4.19 11.75
CA SER A 83 9.70 3.23 12.68
C SER A 83 8.77 2.06 13.08
N GLY A 84 9.36 1.01 13.66
CA GLY A 84 8.61 -0.11 14.27
C GLY A 84 7.91 -1.03 13.27
N VAL A 85 8.23 -0.98 11.98
CA VAL A 85 7.70 -1.89 10.96
C VAL A 85 8.68 -3.04 10.67
N GLY A 86 9.99 -2.79 10.86
CA GLY A 86 11.06 -3.72 10.55
C GLY A 86 11.49 -3.68 9.07
N THR A 87 12.64 -4.28 8.79
CA THR A 87 13.14 -4.46 7.42
C THR A 87 12.26 -5.42 6.65
N LEU A 88 11.85 -5.03 5.44
CA LEU A 88 10.92 -5.75 4.57
C LEU A 88 9.51 -5.96 5.19
N GLY A 89 9.12 -5.16 6.18
CA GLY A 89 7.86 -5.37 6.89
C GLY A 89 6.63 -5.20 5.99
N TYR A 90 6.64 -4.25 5.05
CA TYR A 90 5.55 -4.09 4.07
C TYR A 90 5.59 -5.19 3.00
N THR A 91 6.77 -5.51 2.48
CA THR A 91 6.98 -6.56 1.48
C THR A 91 6.44 -7.89 1.97
N ASN A 92 6.83 -8.31 3.17
CA ASN A 92 6.40 -9.57 3.77
C ASN A 92 4.89 -9.60 4.03
N ARG A 93 4.31 -8.46 4.40
CA ARG A 93 2.88 -8.33 4.68
C ARG A 93 2.05 -8.46 3.40
N PHE A 94 2.34 -7.66 2.37
CA PHE A 94 1.68 -7.81 1.07
C PHE A 94 1.86 -9.23 0.49
N ALA A 95 3.07 -9.81 0.58
CA ALA A 95 3.31 -11.16 0.12
C ALA A 95 2.47 -12.21 0.88
N SER A 96 2.34 -12.06 2.20
CA SER A 96 1.50 -12.92 3.03
C SER A 96 0.01 -12.78 2.70
N ASP A 97 -0.49 -11.55 2.58
CA ASP A 97 -1.92 -11.29 2.42
C ASP A 97 -2.44 -11.65 1.02
N LEU A 98 -1.58 -11.49 0.01
CA LEU A 98 -1.87 -11.77 -1.40
C LEU A 98 -1.49 -13.18 -1.85
N ALA A 99 -0.80 -13.96 -1.00
CA ALA A 99 -0.47 -15.35 -1.33
C ALA A 99 -1.74 -16.13 -1.72
N PRO A 100 -1.70 -16.93 -2.80
CA PRO A 100 -2.78 -17.88 -3.10
C PRO A 100 -3.03 -18.79 -1.90
N GLY A 101 -4.31 -19.04 -1.58
CA GLY A 101 -4.70 -19.86 -0.43
C GLY A 101 -3.93 -21.19 -0.42
N ARG A 102 -3.36 -21.54 0.74
CA ARG A 102 -2.83 -22.88 0.98
C ARG A 102 -3.96 -23.91 1.03
#